data_AF-A0A059J9Z6-F1
#
_entry.id   AF-A0A059J9Z6-F1
#
_cell.length_a   1.000
_cell.length_b   1.000
_cell.length_c   1.000
_cell.angle_alpha   90.00
_cell.angle_beta   90.00
_cell.angle_gamma   90.00
#
_symmetry.space_group_name_H-M   'P 1'
#
loop_
_entity.id
_entity.type
_entity.pdbx_description
1 polymer ?
#
loop_
_entity_poly.entity_id
_entity_poly.type
_entity_poly.pdbx_seq_one_letter_code
_entity_poly.pdbx_strand_id
1 'polypeptide(L)'
;MAESHCYRSIYKGRTTRNSAPQRSPGQTPYTKANASMRRLRSSFDMEPSDIPDSRADTARPYPPTEELNDGQKVLDSFVDLLESAREDIAEELSATISKTEDSMKTRLDEMATAYAKKTDEIRANYTKVLNRIGVPVPLPGESTSGGQSAELDSVSVFGFDRTAFSSKIEAESRSLERLWGEWEKVQQKIICLAVEVLGVKRAGITKDLKKKVMKKRLNRAAALFEKQQSEQGAMRVELQKQHQAITLLTENSIKQLKARQKKSVDQRKRQREEVCQLAKRMLAQV
;
A
#
# COMPACT_ATOMS: atom_id res chain seq x y z
N MET A 1 -26.75 -54.91 -0.60
CA MET A 1 -25.95 -55.16 -1.80
C MET A 1 -26.22 -54.02 -2.77
N ALA A 2 -25.19 -53.64 -3.53
CA ALA A 2 -25.10 -52.41 -4.30
C ALA A 2 -26.16 -52.30 -5.41
N GLU A 3 -26.62 -51.08 -5.67
CA GLU A 3 -27.10 -50.70 -7.00
C GLU A 3 -26.74 -49.23 -7.26
N SER A 4 -25.86 -49.07 -8.25
CA SER A 4 -25.42 -47.83 -8.86
C SER A 4 -26.50 -47.30 -9.80
N HIS A 5 -26.83 -46.01 -9.70
CA HIS A 5 -27.38 -45.29 -10.84
C HIS A 5 -26.79 -43.88 -10.95
N CYS A 6 -25.93 -43.71 -11.95
CA CYS A 6 -25.63 -42.40 -12.54
C CYS A 6 -26.87 -41.88 -13.25
N TYR A 7 -27.33 -40.66 -12.92
CA TYR A 7 -28.20 -39.90 -13.80
C TYR A 7 -27.70 -38.46 -14.01
N ARG A 8 -27.19 -38.28 -15.23
CA ARG A 8 -27.21 -37.13 -16.13
C ARG A 8 -27.48 -35.73 -15.58
N SER A 9 -26.42 -34.93 -15.70
CA SER A 9 -26.37 -33.51 -16.02
C SER A 9 -27.55 -32.98 -16.85
N ILE A 10 -28.22 -31.97 -16.31
CA ILE A 10 -29.16 -31.08 -17.00
C ILE A 10 -28.94 -29.68 -16.46
N TYR A 11 -28.05 -28.91 -17.08
CA TYR A 11 -28.24 -27.47 -17.26
C TYR A 11 -27.66 -27.06 -18.61
N LYS A 12 -28.53 -27.12 -19.62
CA LYS A 12 -28.34 -26.47 -20.92
C LYS A 12 -28.33 -24.96 -20.71
N GLY A 13 -27.37 -24.30 -21.35
CA GLY A 13 -27.26 -22.86 -21.42
C GLY A 13 -28.53 -22.23 -21.98
N ARG A 14 -28.96 -21.16 -21.32
CA ARG A 14 -29.98 -20.24 -21.82
C ARG A 14 -29.36 -18.84 -21.84
N THR A 15 -28.87 -18.46 -23.01
CA THR A 15 -28.55 -17.09 -23.36
C THR A 15 -29.85 -16.33 -23.62
N THR A 16 -30.18 -15.36 -22.77
CA THR A 16 -31.17 -14.32 -23.07
C THR A 16 -30.67 -12.96 -22.58
N ARG A 17 -30.19 -12.17 -23.54
CA ARG A 17 -30.55 -10.77 -23.86
C ARG A 17 -30.99 -9.85 -22.70
N ASN A 18 -30.17 -8.80 -22.53
CA ASN A 18 -30.49 -7.41 -22.16
C ASN A 18 -31.37 -7.13 -20.93
N SER A 19 -30.73 -6.73 -19.85
CA SER A 19 -31.29 -5.82 -18.86
C SER A 19 -30.23 -4.80 -18.43
N ALA A 20 -30.57 -3.53 -18.61
CA ALA A 20 -29.73 -2.37 -18.30
C ALA A 20 -29.32 -2.35 -16.81
N PRO A 21 -28.12 -1.85 -16.46
CA PRO A 21 -27.79 -1.66 -15.06
C PRO A 21 -28.53 -0.43 -14.53
N GLN A 22 -29.49 -0.65 -13.63
CA GLN A 22 -30.00 0.37 -12.74
C GLN A 22 -28.83 1.01 -11.98
N ARG A 23 -28.73 2.34 -12.07
CA ARG A 23 -27.81 3.16 -11.28
C ARG A 23 -28.23 3.11 -9.81
N SER A 24 -27.38 2.55 -8.96
CA SER A 24 -27.40 2.84 -7.52
C SER A 24 -26.59 4.11 -7.25
N PRO A 25 -27.11 5.05 -6.43
CA PRO A 25 -26.44 6.31 -6.10
C PRO A 25 -25.34 6.04 -5.07
N GLY A 26 -24.10 6.28 -5.44
CA GLY A 26 -22.95 6.11 -4.53
C GLY A 26 -21.57 5.98 -5.18
N GLN A 27 -21.41 6.25 -6.48
CA GLN A 27 -20.08 6.33 -7.09
C GLN A 27 -19.44 7.69 -6.83
N THR A 28 -18.50 7.73 -5.88
CA THR A 28 -17.52 8.82 -5.77
C THR A 28 -16.45 8.67 -6.87
N PRO A 29 -15.79 9.76 -7.33
CA PRO A 29 -14.95 9.74 -8.54
C PRO A 29 -13.64 8.95 -8.47
N TYR A 30 -13.28 8.38 -7.30
CA TYR A 30 -11.91 7.93 -7.05
C TYR A 30 -11.60 6.46 -7.42
N THR A 31 -12.52 5.71 -8.01
CA THR A 31 -12.30 4.28 -8.31
C THR A 31 -11.83 3.95 -9.74
N LYS A 32 -11.47 4.94 -10.56
CA LYS A 32 -10.99 4.71 -11.95
C LYS A 32 -9.48 4.81 -12.17
N ALA A 33 -8.67 5.14 -11.17
CA ALA A 33 -7.23 5.34 -11.37
C ALA A 33 -6.37 4.05 -11.31
N ASN A 34 -6.88 2.93 -10.79
CA ASN A 34 -6.05 1.74 -10.52
C ASN A 34 -6.09 0.62 -11.57
N ALA A 35 -6.62 0.88 -12.77
CA ALA A 35 -6.65 -0.11 -13.86
C ALA A 35 -5.65 0.15 -15.00
N SER A 36 -4.87 1.25 -14.95
CA SER A 36 -3.93 1.65 -16.01
C SER A 36 -2.44 1.41 -15.68
N MET A 37 -2.14 0.45 -14.80
CA MET A 37 -0.77 0.00 -14.53
C MET A 37 -0.49 -1.34 -15.24
N ARG A 38 -1.05 -1.54 -16.44
CA ARG A 38 -0.67 -2.64 -17.32
C ARG A 38 0.59 -2.24 -18.08
N ARG A 39 1.72 -2.77 -17.61
CA ARG A 39 2.98 -3.02 -18.35
C ARG A 39 3.24 -2.04 -19.51
N LEU A 40 4.00 -0.98 -19.22
CA LEU A 40 4.87 -0.39 -20.22
C LEU A 40 5.91 -1.46 -20.58
N ARG A 41 5.60 -2.30 -21.57
CA ARG A 41 6.64 -2.93 -22.36
C ARG A 41 7.31 -1.80 -23.10
N SER A 42 8.53 -1.46 -22.68
CA SER A 42 9.46 -0.71 -23.50
C SER A 42 9.62 -1.50 -24.81
N SER A 43 9.02 -0.98 -25.89
CA SER A 43 9.36 -1.37 -27.26
C SER A 43 10.44 -0.41 -27.71
N PHE A 44 11.69 -0.72 -27.39
CA PHE A 44 12.80 -0.22 -28.18
C PHE A 44 12.89 -1.13 -29.41
N ASP A 45 12.25 -0.73 -30.51
CA ASP A 45 12.65 -1.23 -31.83
C ASP A 45 14.01 -0.59 -32.13
N MET A 46 15.07 -1.39 -32.00
CA MET A 46 16.36 -1.06 -32.60
C MET A 46 16.21 -1.23 -34.10
N GLU A 47 16.00 -0.13 -34.82
CA GLU A 47 16.20 -0.09 -36.25
C GLU A 47 17.67 -0.46 -36.54
N PRO A 48 17.94 -1.42 -37.45
CA PRO A 48 19.31 -1.75 -37.81
C PRO A 48 19.95 -0.55 -38.49
N SER A 49 20.91 0.10 -37.83
CA SER A 49 21.75 1.08 -38.51
C SER A 49 22.64 0.36 -39.51
N ASP A 50 22.40 0.60 -40.80
CA ASP A 50 23.32 0.27 -41.88
C ASP A 50 24.62 1.05 -41.66
N ILE A 51 25.67 0.35 -41.23
CA ILE A 51 27.03 0.88 -41.17
C ILE A 51 27.68 0.61 -42.54
N PRO A 52 28.05 1.63 -43.33
CA PRO A 52 28.97 1.42 -44.43
C PRO A 52 30.37 1.17 -43.84
N ASP A 53 30.92 0.03 -44.24
CA ASP A 53 32.28 -0.40 -43.96
C ASP A 53 33.27 0.59 -44.62
N SER A 54 34.04 1.32 -43.83
CA SER A 54 35.22 2.03 -44.34
C SER A 54 36.35 2.06 -43.31
N ARG A 55 37.30 1.13 -43.50
CA ARG A 55 38.66 1.27 -43.02
C ARG A 55 39.29 2.55 -43.57
N ALA A 56 39.78 3.41 -42.69
CA ALA A 56 40.99 4.17 -42.94
C ALA A 56 41.69 4.48 -41.60
N ASP A 57 42.96 4.13 -41.59
CA ASP A 57 43.94 4.34 -40.54
C ASP A 57 44.28 5.83 -40.45
N THR A 58 44.12 6.44 -39.27
CA THR A 58 44.92 7.62 -38.89
C THR A 58 44.92 7.74 -37.37
N ALA A 59 46.10 7.54 -36.78
CA ALA A 59 46.36 7.82 -35.37
C ALA A 59 46.04 9.30 -35.08
N ARG A 60 44.95 9.56 -34.35
CA ARG A 60 44.74 10.83 -33.65
C ARG A 60 45.29 10.74 -32.22
N PRO A 61 45.90 11.82 -31.70
CA PRO A 61 46.27 11.90 -30.29
C PRO A 61 45.01 11.81 -29.44
N TYR A 62 45.10 11.12 -28.30
CA TYR A 62 44.07 11.14 -27.26
C TYR A 62 43.64 12.59 -26.96
N PRO A 63 42.34 12.90 -26.89
CA PRO A 63 41.92 14.17 -26.30
C PRO A 63 42.30 14.18 -24.81
N PRO A 64 42.59 15.36 -24.23
CA PRO A 64 42.97 15.47 -22.83
C PRO A 64 41.79 15.09 -21.93
N THR A 65 42.11 14.77 -20.68
CA THR A 65 41.28 14.33 -19.54
C THR A 65 40.02 15.16 -19.19
N GLU A 66 39.52 16.03 -20.08
CA GLU A 66 38.34 16.88 -19.86
C GLU A 66 37.02 16.10 -19.86
N GLU A 67 36.86 15.03 -20.66
CA GLU A 67 35.60 14.28 -20.76
C GLU A 67 35.23 13.51 -19.48
N LEU A 68 36.21 13.10 -18.66
CA LEU A 68 35.95 12.49 -17.35
C LEU A 68 35.41 13.51 -16.33
N ASN A 69 35.78 14.78 -16.49
CA ASN A 69 35.35 15.87 -15.60
C ASN A 69 33.90 16.27 -15.87
N ASP A 70 33.45 16.19 -17.12
CA ASP A 70 32.07 16.55 -17.47
C ASP A 70 31.06 15.47 -17.05
N GLY A 71 31.42 14.19 -17.12
CA GLY A 71 30.60 13.11 -16.58
C GLY A 71 30.42 13.19 -15.07
N GLN A 72 31.49 13.57 -14.34
CA GLN A 72 31.43 13.75 -12.89
C GLN A 72 30.56 14.96 -12.51
N LYS A 73 30.69 16.10 -13.21
CA LYS A 73 29.81 17.28 -13.00
C LYS A 73 28.33 16.98 -13.23
N VAL A 74 28.00 16.14 -14.22
CA VAL A 74 26.61 15.72 -14.47
C VAL A 74 26.07 14.85 -13.34
N LEU A 75 26.89 13.94 -12.81
CA LEU A 75 26.52 13.14 -11.64
C LEU A 75 26.33 14.00 -10.40
N ASP A 76 27.26 14.93 -10.14
CA ASP A 76 27.18 15.84 -8.99
C ASP A 76 25.93 16.73 -9.10
N SER A 77 25.64 17.30 -10.29
CA SER A 77 24.41 18.07 -10.54
C SER A 77 23.13 17.24 -10.39
N PHE A 78 23.15 15.96 -10.75
CA PHE A 78 22.02 15.06 -10.55
C PHE A 78 21.81 14.74 -9.07
N VAL A 79 22.89 14.56 -8.31
CA VAL A 79 22.85 14.36 -6.86
C VAL A 79 22.29 15.60 -6.18
N ASP A 80 22.75 16.79 -6.54
CA ASP A 80 22.24 18.07 -6.01
C ASP A 80 20.74 18.24 -6.32
N LEU A 81 20.32 17.90 -7.54
CA LEU A 81 18.90 17.96 -7.92
C LEU A 81 18.05 16.96 -7.13
N LEU A 82 18.59 15.79 -6.81
CA LEU A 82 17.92 14.76 -6.03
C LEU A 82 17.84 15.13 -4.55
N GLU A 83 18.88 15.76 -4.02
CA GLU A 83 18.91 16.30 -2.66
C GLU A 83 17.93 17.46 -2.51
N SER A 84 17.93 18.41 -3.46
CA SER A 84 16.95 19.50 -3.52
C SER A 84 15.52 18.98 -3.65
N ALA A 85 15.25 18.02 -4.54
CA ALA A 85 13.91 17.43 -4.66
C ALA A 85 13.47 16.71 -3.36
N ARG A 86 14.42 16.13 -2.62
CA ARG A 86 14.14 15.50 -1.33
C ARG A 86 13.82 16.53 -0.25
N GLU A 87 14.53 17.65 -0.23
CA GLU A 87 14.26 18.78 0.65
C GLU A 87 12.89 19.39 0.36
N ASP A 88 12.56 19.65 -0.91
CA ASP A 88 11.25 20.18 -1.33
C ASP A 88 10.10 19.27 -0.89
N ILE A 89 10.24 17.95 -1.08
CA ILE A 89 9.25 16.98 -0.63
C ILE A 89 9.13 16.99 0.90
N ALA A 90 10.24 17.08 1.63
CA ALA A 90 10.24 17.12 3.09
C ALA A 90 9.55 18.38 3.61
N GLU A 91 9.83 19.53 3.01
CA GLU A 91 9.18 20.80 3.34
C GLU A 91 7.69 20.76 3.04
N GLU A 92 7.27 20.31 1.85
CA GLU A 92 5.86 20.20 1.48
C GLU A 92 5.11 19.24 2.41
N LEU A 93 5.72 18.09 2.76
CA LEU A 93 5.14 17.13 3.68
C LEU A 93 5.00 17.73 5.08
N SER A 94 6.01 18.45 5.57
CA SER A 94 5.99 19.11 6.87
C SER A 94 4.91 20.19 6.94
N ALA A 95 4.79 21.02 5.90
CA ALA A 95 3.78 22.07 5.80
C ALA A 95 2.37 21.48 5.72
N THR A 96 2.20 20.40 4.96
CA THR A 96 0.91 19.71 4.83
C THR A 96 0.50 19.07 6.15
N ILE A 97 1.42 18.37 6.83
CA ILE A 97 1.16 17.77 8.14
C ILE A 97 0.77 18.85 9.15
N SER A 98 1.57 19.92 9.25
CA SER A 98 1.32 21.03 10.17
C SER A 98 -0.06 21.66 9.93
N LYS A 99 -0.40 21.93 8.66
CA LYS A 99 -1.73 22.45 8.29
C LYS A 99 -2.87 21.50 8.65
N THR A 100 -2.68 20.19 8.47
CA THR A 100 -3.70 19.20 8.86
C THR A 100 -3.85 19.08 10.37
N GLU A 101 -2.75 19.19 11.11
CA GLU A 101 -2.75 19.18 12.58
C GLU A 101 -3.49 20.41 13.12
N ASP A 102 -3.17 21.60 12.63
CA ASP A 102 -3.85 22.84 13.00
C ASP A 102 -5.35 22.76 12.71
N SER A 103 -5.75 22.25 11.54
CA SER A 103 -7.15 22.06 11.19
C SER A 103 -7.87 21.09 12.14
N MET A 104 -7.21 19.99 12.52
CA MET A 104 -7.77 19.03 13.48
C MET A 104 -7.88 19.64 14.88
N LYS A 105 -6.88 20.41 15.30
CA LYS A 105 -6.88 21.13 16.58
C LYS A 105 -8.03 22.12 16.66
N THR A 106 -8.21 22.97 15.63
CA THR A 106 -9.34 23.92 15.60
C THR A 106 -10.68 23.20 15.70
N ARG A 107 -10.88 22.10 14.98
CA ARG A 107 -12.12 21.31 15.07
C ARG A 107 -12.34 20.70 16.45
N LEU A 108 -11.26 20.32 17.14
CA LEU A 108 -11.34 19.75 18.48
C LEU A 108 -11.71 20.82 19.52
N ASP A 109 -11.13 22.02 19.39
CA ASP A 109 -11.46 23.19 20.22
C ASP A 109 -12.92 23.63 20.01
N GLU A 110 -13.40 23.66 18.76
CA GLU A 110 -14.80 23.93 18.43
C GLU A 110 -15.75 22.89 19.05
N MET A 111 -15.37 21.60 19.02
CA MET A 111 -16.15 20.55 19.67
C MET A 111 -16.17 20.71 21.19
N ALA A 112 -15.00 20.96 21.80
CA ALA A 112 -14.88 21.12 23.24
C ALA A 112 -15.72 22.30 23.74
N THR A 113 -15.69 23.43 23.03
CA THR A 113 -16.52 24.60 23.35
C THR A 113 -18.01 24.33 23.17
N ALA A 114 -18.41 23.59 22.12
CA ALA A 114 -19.80 23.18 21.93
C ALA A 114 -20.31 22.26 23.06
N TYR A 115 -19.48 21.30 23.52
CA TYR A 115 -19.84 20.43 24.64
C TYR A 115 -19.87 21.17 25.98
N ALA A 116 -18.96 22.10 26.22
CA ALA A 116 -18.98 22.96 27.41
C ALA A 116 -20.28 23.77 27.46
N LYS A 117 -20.65 24.44 26.35
CA LYS A 117 -21.91 25.19 26.24
C LYS A 117 -23.13 24.30 26.50
N LYS A 118 -23.17 23.10 25.92
CA LYS A 118 -24.27 22.15 26.13
C LYS A 118 -24.36 21.68 27.58
N THR A 119 -23.22 21.52 28.26
CA THR A 119 -23.17 21.15 29.68
C THR A 119 -23.70 22.30 30.56
N ASP A 120 -23.33 23.53 30.26
CA ASP A 120 -23.84 24.72 30.97
C ASP A 120 -25.34 24.92 30.73
N GLU A 121 -25.83 24.67 29.52
CA GLU A 121 -27.26 24.68 29.21
C GLU A 121 -28.03 23.62 30.01
N ILE A 122 -27.51 22.39 30.10
CA ILE A 122 -28.10 21.32 30.91
C ILE A 122 -28.09 21.72 32.40
N ARG A 123 -26.98 22.25 32.90
CA ARG A 123 -26.85 22.71 34.29
C ARG A 123 -27.84 23.84 34.59
N ALA A 124 -27.94 24.84 33.73
CA ALA A 124 -28.87 25.96 33.90
C ALA A 124 -30.33 25.50 33.87
N ASN A 125 -30.67 24.55 32.98
CA ASN A 125 -32.01 23.96 32.93
C ASN A 125 -32.31 23.14 34.19
N TYR A 126 -31.34 22.37 34.69
CA TYR A 126 -31.46 21.62 35.93
C TYR A 126 -31.67 22.53 37.15
N THR A 127 -30.92 23.63 37.26
CA THR A 127 -31.11 24.63 38.33
C THR A 127 -32.47 25.31 38.25
N LYS A 128 -32.94 25.66 37.04
CA LYS A 128 -34.29 26.22 36.85
C LYS A 128 -35.39 25.24 37.28
N VAL A 129 -35.20 23.95 37.03
CA VAL A 129 -36.09 22.88 37.46
C VAL A 129 -36.12 22.78 38.98
N LEU A 130 -34.96 22.72 39.63
CA LEU A 130 -34.86 22.64 41.10
C LEU A 130 -35.52 23.85 41.78
N ASN A 131 -35.29 25.06 41.28
CA ASN A 131 -35.89 26.28 41.81
C ASN A 131 -37.42 26.33 41.65
N ARG A 132 -37.98 25.67 40.63
CA ARG A 132 -39.44 25.61 40.40
C ARG A 132 -40.16 24.56 41.23
N ILE A 133 -39.47 23.51 41.65
CA ILE A 133 -40.05 22.44 42.48
C ILE A 133 -40.01 22.84 43.97
N GLY A 134 -39.41 23.99 44.31
CA GLY A 134 -39.32 24.45 45.70
C GLY A 134 -38.50 23.52 46.58
N VAL A 135 -37.63 22.69 46.00
CA VAL A 135 -36.69 21.86 46.75
C VAL A 135 -35.57 22.80 47.23
N PRO A 136 -35.43 23.03 48.55
CA PRO A 136 -34.30 23.79 49.04
C PRO A 136 -33.02 23.05 48.63
N VAL A 137 -32.07 23.76 48.03
CA VAL A 137 -30.70 23.26 47.89
C VAL A 137 -30.25 22.90 49.31
N PRO A 138 -29.89 21.64 49.63
CA PRO A 138 -29.43 21.31 50.96
C PRO A 138 -28.13 22.07 51.18
N LEU A 139 -28.15 23.10 52.02
CA LEU A 139 -26.91 23.56 52.62
C LEU A 139 -26.40 22.41 53.50
N PRO A 140 -25.08 22.17 53.56
CA PRO A 140 -24.54 21.09 54.37
C PRO A 140 -24.76 21.43 55.84
N GLY A 141 -25.75 20.82 56.49
CA GLY A 141 -25.93 21.00 57.94
C GLY A 141 -27.29 20.65 58.57
N GLU A 142 -28.39 20.51 57.83
CA GLU A 142 -29.70 20.31 58.47
C GLU A 142 -30.34 18.96 58.18
N SER A 143 -30.37 18.13 59.21
CA SER A 143 -31.15 16.90 59.33
C SER A 143 -32.63 17.23 59.59
N THR A 144 -33.52 16.82 58.68
CA THR A 144 -34.94 16.67 59.00
C THR A 144 -35.47 15.33 58.52
N SER A 145 -35.87 14.52 59.51
CA SER A 145 -36.64 13.30 59.35
C SER A 145 -38.09 13.63 59.03
N GLY A 146 -38.74 12.82 58.21
CA GLY A 146 -40.20 12.84 58.09
C GLY A 146 -40.65 12.19 56.80
N GLY A 147 -40.82 10.88 56.84
CA GLY A 147 -41.39 10.14 55.71
C GLY A 147 -42.86 10.50 55.52
N GLN A 148 -43.22 10.84 54.28
CA GLN A 148 -44.50 10.51 53.72
C GLN A 148 -44.26 10.01 52.29
N SER A 149 -44.54 8.73 52.08
CA SER A 149 -44.63 8.11 50.77
C SER A 149 -45.88 8.66 50.10
N ALA A 150 -45.76 9.81 49.45
CA ALA A 150 -46.78 10.28 48.52
C ALA A 150 -46.67 9.42 47.26
N GLU A 151 -47.68 8.59 47.06
CA GLU A 151 -48.02 7.96 45.80
C GLU A 151 -47.92 9.01 44.69
N LEU A 152 -46.90 8.88 43.83
CA LEU A 152 -46.68 9.76 42.68
C LEU A 152 -47.72 9.41 41.61
N ASP A 153 -48.96 9.77 41.89
CA ASP A 153 -50.00 9.87 40.89
C ASP A 153 -49.57 10.96 39.90
N SER A 154 -49.12 10.49 38.74
CA SER A 154 -49.20 11.07 37.39
C SER A 154 -49.37 12.59 37.16
N VAL A 155 -48.91 13.46 38.06
CA VAL A 155 -48.91 14.90 37.80
C VAL A 155 -47.84 15.19 36.77
N SER A 156 -48.31 15.53 35.57
CA SER A 156 -47.60 16.18 34.48
C SER A 156 -47.03 17.54 34.95
N VAL A 157 -46.05 17.53 35.86
CA VAL A 157 -45.33 18.74 36.33
C VAL A 157 -44.10 19.01 35.48
N PHE A 158 -43.68 18.05 34.66
CA PHE A 158 -42.59 18.23 33.73
C PHE A 158 -43.14 18.17 32.31
N GLY A 159 -42.95 19.23 31.54
CA GLY A 159 -43.03 19.20 30.07
C GLY A 159 -41.96 18.31 29.42
N PHE A 160 -41.59 17.23 30.10
CA PHE A 160 -40.67 16.20 29.68
C PHE A 160 -41.49 14.97 29.36
N ASP A 161 -41.71 14.74 28.08
CA ASP A 161 -42.36 13.52 27.62
C ASP A 161 -41.41 12.33 27.89
N ARG A 162 -41.67 11.65 29.01
CA ARG A 162 -40.95 10.45 29.45
C ARG A 162 -40.97 9.36 28.38
N THR A 163 -42.04 9.27 27.60
CA THR A 163 -42.16 8.27 26.53
C THR A 163 -41.28 8.63 25.34
N ALA A 164 -41.26 9.89 24.92
CA ALA A 164 -40.34 10.37 23.89
C ALA A 164 -38.86 10.23 24.30
N PHE A 165 -38.53 10.52 25.57
CA PHE A 165 -37.18 10.33 26.08
C PHE A 165 -36.77 8.86 26.10
N SER A 166 -37.64 7.98 26.60
CA SER A 166 -37.37 6.53 26.65
C SER A 166 -37.20 5.96 25.23
N SER A 167 -38.08 6.35 24.30
CA SER A 167 -37.98 5.98 22.88
C SER A 167 -36.66 6.44 22.25
N LYS A 168 -36.19 7.65 22.59
CA LYS A 168 -34.90 8.16 22.12
C LYS A 168 -33.73 7.35 22.67
N ILE A 169 -33.74 7.00 23.96
CA ILE A 169 -32.70 6.13 24.54
C ILE A 169 -32.67 4.76 23.85
N GLU A 170 -33.84 4.15 23.60
CA GLU A 170 -33.89 2.87 22.90
C GLU A 170 -33.41 2.97 21.44
N ALA A 171 -33.69 4.08 20.76
CA ALA A 171 -33.18 4.33 19.42
C ALA A 171 -31.65 4.46 19.42
N GLU A 172 -31.08 5.23 20.34
CA GLU A 172 -29.64 5.39 20.49
C GLU A 172 -28.95 4.08 20.92
N SER A 173 -29.58 3.30 21.82
CA SER A 173 -29.08 1.99 22.23
C SER A 173 -28.98 1.02 21.04
N ARG A 174 -30.02 0.96 20.19
CA ARG A 174 -30.01 0.18 18.95
C ARG A 174 -28.95 0.67 17.96
N SER A 175 -28.76 2.00 17.87
CA SER A 175 -27.71 2.60 17.05
C SER A 175 -26.31 2.18 17.53
N LEU A 176 -26.09 2.21 18.84
CA LEU A 176 -24.82 1.81 19.45
C LEU A 176 -24.54 0.32 19.25
N GLU A 177 -25.53 -0.56 19.42
CA GLU A 177 -25.39 -1.99 19.13
C GLU A 177 -25.02 -2.26 17.67
N ARG A 178 -25.66 -1.53 16.74
CA ARG A 178 -25.33 -1.61 15.32
C ARG A 178 -23.88 -1.18 15.08
N LEU A 179 -23.45 -0.05 15.65
CA LEU A 179 -22.08 0.45 15.51
C LEU A 179 -21.05 -0.54 16.10
N TRP A 180 -21.35 -1.16 17.24
CA TRP A 180 -20.51 -2.23 17.79
C TRP A 180 -20.41 -3.43 16.85
N GLY A 181 -21.50 -3.83 16.21
CA GLY A 181 -21.50 -4.88 15.20
C GLY A 181 -20.69 -4.52 13.94
N GLU A 182 -20.75 -3.26 13.50
CA GLU A 182 -19.94 -2.74 12.39
C GLU A 182 -18.44 -2.70 12.76
N TRP A 183 -18.12 -2.24 13.97
CA TRP A 183 -16.76 -2.24 14.51
C TRP A 183 -16.16 -3.65 14.57
N GLU A 184 -16.92 -4.64 15.04
CA GLU A 184 -16.45 -6.03 15.07
C GLU A 184 -16.12 -6.54 13.66
N LYS A 185 -16.94 -6.20 12.65
CA LYS A 185 -16.67 -6.58 11.25
C LYS A 185 -15.38 -5.95 10.72
N VAL A 186 -15.12 -4.70 11.09
CA VAL A 186 -13.88 -3.99 10.72
C VAL A 186 -12.67 -4.67 11.38
N GLN A 187 -12.74 -4.96 12.68
CA GLN A 187 -11.67 -5.69 13.39
C GLN A 187 -11.38 -7.05 12.74
N GLN A 188 -12.42 -7.82 12.41
CA GLN A 188 -12.26 -9.09 11.70
C GLN A 188 -11.57 -8.93 10.35
N LYS A 189 -11.88 -7.87 9.60
CA LYS A 189 -11.25 -7.58 8.31
C LYS A 189 -9.79 -7.20 8.46
N ILE A 190 -9.47 -6.34 9.43
CA ILE A 190 -8.08 -5.95 9.75
C ILE A 190 -7.26 -7.19 10.10
N ILE A 191 -7.80 -8.06 10.95
CA ILE A 191 -7.13 -9.31 11.34
C ILE A 191 -6.90 -10.24 10.15
N CYS A 192 -7.90 -10.43 9.28
CA CYS A 192 -7.73 -11.26 8.08
C CYS A 192 -6.66 -10.68 7.14
N LEU A 193 -6.69 -9.36 6.91
CA LEU A 193 -5.69 -8.68 6.07
C LEU A 193 -4.28 -8.78 6.66
N ALA A 194 -4.14 -8.61 7.99
CA ALA A 194 -2.86 -8.78 8.67
C ALA A 194 -2.29 -10.19 8.44
N VAL A 195 -3.14 -11.23 8.49
CA VAL A 195 -2.73 -12.60 8.19
C VAL A 195 -2.41 -12.80 6.70
N GLU A 196 -3.19 -12.22 5.79
CA GLU A 196 -2.94 -12.29 4.34
C GLU A 196 -1.61 -11.65 3.94
N VAL A 197 -1.19 -10.59 4.63
CA VAL A 197 0.03 -9.82 4.30
C VAL A 197 1.25 -10.30 5.09
N LEU A 198 1.10 -10.53 6.39
CA LEU A 198 2.23 -10.82 7.29
C LEU A 198 2.36 -12.31 7.62
N GLY A 199 1.30 -13.09 7.39
CA GLY A 199 1.20 -14.48 7.82
C GLY A 199 0.78 -14.61 9.28
N VAL A 200 0.29 -15.80 9.65
CA VAL A 200 -0.31 -16.08 10.97
C VAL A 200 0.64 -15.77 12.12
N LYS A 201 1.94 -16.12 11.98
CA LYS A 201 2.94 -15.95 13.04
C LYS A 201 3.24 -14.48 13.35
N ARG A 202 3.44 -13.65 12.31
CA ARG A 202 3.76 -12.23 12.48
C ARG A 202 2.53 -11.38 12.80
N ALA A 203 1.36 -11.81 12.36
CA ALA A 203 0.09 -11.17 12.72
C ALA A 203 -0.32 -11.40 14.19
N GLY A 204 0.45 -12.18 14.98
CA GLY A 204 0.22 -12.37 16.40
C GLY A 204 -1.07 -13.14 16.73
N ILE A 205 -1.59 -13.93 15.79
CA ILE A 205 -2.85 -14.65 15.97
C ILE A 205 -2.62 -15.89 16.84
N THR A 206 -3.22 -15.89 18.03
CA THR A 206 -3.28 -17.08 18.89
C THR A 206 -4.30 -18.08 18.34
N LYS A 207 -4.08 -19.39 18.59
CA LYS A 207 -4.88 -20.48 17.97
C LYS A 207 -6.35 -20.51 18.43
N ASP A 208 -6.71 -19.77 19.48
CA ASP A 208 -8.00 -19.87 20.16
C ASP A 208 -9.01 -18.80 19.74
N LEU A 209 -9.36 -18.78 18.45
CA LEU A 209 -10.50 -18.00 17.98
C LEU A 209 -11.82 -18.68 18.35
N LYS A 210 -12.54 -18.10 19.32
CA LYS A 210 -13.84 -18.58 19.83
C LYS A 210 -14.95 -18.62 18.77
N LYS A 211 -14.89 -17.78 17.73
CA LYS A 211 -15.95 -17.70 16.69
C LYS A 211 -15.61 -18.56 15.46
N LYS A 212 -16.43 -19.59 15.20
CA LYS A 212 -16.29 -20.52 14.04
C LYS A 212 -16.17 -19.80 12.68
N VAL A 213 -16.96 -18.73 12.47
CA VAL A 213 -16.94 -17.96 11.22
C VAL A 213 -15.59 -17.25 11.02
N MET A 214 -15.07 -16.63 12.08
CA MET A 214 -13.78 -15.94 12.03
C MET A 214 -12.63 -16.92 11.80
N LYS A 215 -12.67 -18.11 12.42
CA LYS A 215 -11.71 -19.19 12.20
C LYS A 215 -11.63 -19.61 10.72
N LYS A 216 -12.79 -19.76 10.04
CA LYS A 216 -12.81 -20.10 8.60
C LYS A 216 -12.17 -18.99 7.75
N ARG A 217 -12.48 -17.72 8.02
CA ARG A 217 -11.90 -16.58 7.28
C ARG A 217 -10.40 -16.49 7.50
N LEU A 218 -9.95 -16.72 8.73
CA LEU A 218 -8.54 -16.69 9.10
C LEU A 218 -7.74 -17.82 8.45
N ASN A 219 -8.29 -19.04 8.39
CA ASN A 219 -7.67 -20.15 7.68
C ASN A 219 -7.53 -19.88 6.18
N ARG A 220 -8.54 -19.23 5.56
CA ARG A 220 -8.46 -18.82 4.15
C ARG A 220 -7.38 -17.76 3.93
N ALA A 221 -7.32 -16.76 4.80
CA ALA A 221 -6.27 -15.74 4.79
C ALA A 221 -4.86 -16.38 4.92
N ALA A 222 -4.70 -17.32 5.84
CA ALA A 222 -3.46 -18.06 6.01
C ALA A 222 -3.08 -18.85 4.75
N ALA A 223 -4.04 -19.56 4.14
CA ALA A 223 -3.78 -20.30 2.91
C ALA A 223 -3.37 -19.39 1.73
N LEU A 224 -3.93 -18.18 1.65
CA LEU A 224 -3.52 -17.19 0.63
C LEU A 224 -2.08 -16.71 0.87
N PHE A 225 -1.72 -16.42 2.12
CA PHE A 225 -0.36 -16.04 2.47
C PHE A 225 0.66 -17.14 2.13
N GLU A 226 0.39 -18.38 2.54
CA GLU A 226 1.28 -19.52 2.26
C GLU A 226 1.43 -19.75 0.75
N LYS A 227 0.33 -19.65 0.00
CA LYS A 227 0.38 -19.73 -1.47
C LYS A 227 1.26 -18.63 -2.05
N GLN A 228 1.05 -17.37 -1.66
CA GLN A 228 1.85 -16.25 -2.14
C GLN A 228 3.33 -16.41 -1.78
N GLN A 229 3.63 -16.86 -0.56
CA GLN A 229 4.99 -17.10 -0.11
C GLN A 229 5.67 -18.21 -0.93
N SER A 230 4.95 -19.29 -1.24
CA SER A 230 5.46 -20.37 -2.08
C SER A 230 5.73 -19.92 -3.52
N GLU A 231 4.85 -19.12 -4.11
CA GLU A 231 5.01 -18.56 -5.46
C GLU A 231 6.19 -17.59 -5.53
N GLN A 232 6.34 -16.72 -4.52
CA GLN A 232 7.50 -15.83 -4.41
C GLN A 232 8.81 -16.61 -4.22
N GLY A 233 8.78 -17.68 -3.42
CA GLY A 233 9.92 -18.58 -3.25
C GLY A 233 10.36 -19.21 -4.56
N ALA A 234 9.40 -19.77 -5.32
CA ALA A 234 9.67 -20.36 -6.64
C ALA A 234 10.25 -19.35 -7.63
N MET A 235 9.69 -18.12 -7.67
CA MET A 235 10.20 -17.05 -8.52
C MET A 235 11.64 -16.66 -8.17
N ARG A 236 12.00 -16.59 -6.88
CA ARG A 236 13.38 -16.28 -6.45
C ARG A 236 14.36 -17.36 -6.86
N VAL A 237 13.98 -18.63 -6.71
CA VAL A 237 14.80 -19.76 -7.15
C VAL A 237 15.04 -19.70 -8.65
N GLU A 238 14.00 -19.41 -9.44
CA GLU A 238 14.13 -19.28 -10.89
C GLU A 238 14.99 -18.08 -11.30
N LEU A 239 14.82 -16.93 -10.64
CA LEU A 239 15.66 -15.76 -10.84
C LEU A 239 17.14 -16.06 -10.56
N GLN A 240 17.42 -16.81 -9.48
CA GLN A 240 18.78 -17.22 -9.13
C GLN A 240 19.38 -18.14 -10.20
N LYS A 241 18.62 -19.09 -10.74
CA LYS A 241 19.07 -19.95 -11.85
C LYS A 241 19.38 -19.14 -13.09
N GLN A 242 18.52 -18.20 -13.46
CA GLN A 242 18.76 -17.31 -14.60
C GLN A 242 20.01 -16.47 -14.40
N HIS A 243 20.20 -15.90 -13.20
CA HIS A 243 21.40 -15.15 -12.87
C HIS A 243 22.67 -16.02 -13.00
N GLN A 244 22.68 -17.24 -12.46
CA GLN A 244 23.79 -18.18 -12.61
C GLN A 244 24.07 -18.53 -14.07
N ALA A 245 23.03 -18.76 -14.87
CA ALA A 245 23.17 -19.04 -16.30
C ALA A 245 23.80 -17.86 -17.07
N ILE A 246 23.38 -16.62 -16.77
CA ILE A 246 23.96 -15.41 -17.34
C ILE A 246 25.44 -15.28 -16.95
N THR A 247 25.78 -15.50 -15.68
CA THR A 247 27.17 -15.45 -15.21
C THR A 247 28.04 -16.46 -15.94
N LEU A 248 27.60 -17.73 -16.03
CA LEU A 248 28.33 -18.77 -16.77
C LEU A 248 28.49 -18.43 -18.26
N LEU A 249 27.43 -17.91 -18.90
CA LEU A 249 27.49 -17.49 -20.30
C LEU A 249 28.50 -16.34 -20.49
N THR A 250 28.51 -15.39 -19.57
CA THR A 250 29.41 -14.23 -19.59
C THR A 250 30.86 -14.67 -19.41
N GLU A 251 31.14 -15.53 -18.44
CA GLU A 251 32.48 -16.10 -18.23
C GLU A 251 32.99 -16.87 -19.44
N ASN A 252 32.13 -17.69 -20.06
CA ASN A 252 32.48 -18.42 -21.27
C ASN A 252 32.76 -17.47 -22.44
N SER A 253 31.96 -16.41 -22.61
CA SER A 253 32.15 -15.39 -23.63
C SER A 253 33.47 -14.63 -23.42
N ILE A 254 33.80 -14.26 -22.18
CA ILE A 254 35.07 -13.62 -21.83
C ILE A 254 36.25 -14.54 -22.14
N LYS A 255 36.17 -15.83 -21.80
CA LYS A 255 37.22 -16.81 -22.14
C LYS A 255 37.42 -16.92 -23.65
N GLN A 256 36.33 -16.99 -24.41
CA GLN A 256 36.40 -17.03 -25.88
C GLN A 256 36.99 -15.73 -26.47
N LEU A 257 36.60 -14.57 -25.95
CA LEU A 257 37.14 -13.27 -26.37
C LEU A 257 38.64 -13.18 -26.10
N LYS A 258 39.10 -13.54 -24.89
CA LYS A 258 40.53 -13.58 -24.54
C LYS A 258 41.30 -14.54 -25.45
N ALA A 259 40.74 -15.71 -25.76
CA ALA A 259 41.37 -16.66 -26.69
C ALA A 259 41.48 -16.10 -28.12
N ARG A 260 40.43 -15.44 -28.62
CA ARG A 260 40.45 -14.78 -29.95
C ARG A 260 41.44 -13.62 -29.99
N GLN A 261 41.47 -12.80 -28.95
CA GLN A 261 42.43 -11.70 -28.81
C GLN A 261 43.87 -12.22 -28.84
N LYS A 262 44.17 -13.27 -28.06
CA LYS A 262 45.51 -13.88 -28.07
C LYS A 262 45.90 -14.39 -29.46
N LYS A 263 45.01 -15.12 -30.14
CA LYS A 263 45.25 -15.59 -31.52
C LYS A 263 45.54 -14.43 -32.49
N SER A 264 44.79 -13.33 -32.40
CA SER A 264 45.01 -12.15 -33.23
C SER A 264 46.36 -11.48 -32.95
N VAL A 265 46.75 -11.38 -31.68
CA VAL A 265 48.04 -10.81 -31.29
C VAL A 265 49.20 -11.68 -31.80
N ASP A 266 49.11 -13.00 -31.61
CA ASP A 266 50.12 -13.95 -32.09
C ASP A 266 50.27 -13.90 -33.62
N GLN A 267 49.15 -13.79 -34.36
CA GLN A 267 49.17 -13.65 -35.81
C GLN A 267 49.85 -12.34 -36.26
N ARG A 268 49.52 -11.21 -35.61
CA ARG A 268 50.18 -9.93 -35.89
C ARG A 268 51.68 -9.99 -35.58
N LYS A 269 52.08 -10.69 -34.53
CA LYS A 269 53.50 -10.88 -34.17
C LYS A 269 54.25 -11.64 -35.26
N ARG A 270 53.68 -12.75 -35.75
CA ARG A 270 54.26 -13.53 -36.88
C ARG A 270 54.38 -12.70 -38.15
N GLN A 271 53.34 -11.95 -38.51
CA GLN A 271 53.37 -11.05 -39.67
C GLN A 271 54.49 -10.01 -39.56
N ARG A 272 54.68 -9.41 -38.36
CA ARG A 272 55.79 -8.48 -38.13
C ARG A 272 57.15 -9.14 -38.27
N GLU A 273 57.30 -10.37 -37.75
CA GLU A 273 58.54 -11.15 -37.89
C GLU A 273 58.85 -11.47 -39.36
N GLU A 274 57.85 -11.88 -40.15
CA GLU A 274 57.96 -12.13 -41.59
C GLU A 274 58.39 -10.88 -42.36
N VAL A 275 57.75 -9.73 -42.09
CA VAL A 275 58.12 -8.44 -42.70
C VAL A 275 59.56 -8.05 -42.34
N CYS A 276 59.97 -8.20 -41.07
CA CYS A 276 61.34 -7.95 -40.66
C CYS A 276 62.34 -8.88 -41.36
N GLN A 277 62.02 -10.16 -41.53
CA GLN A 277 62.88 -11.09 -42.27
C GLN A 277 62.99 -10.70 -43.74
N LEU A 278 61.89 -10.32 -44.38
CA LEU A 278 61.89 -9.87 -45.77
C LEU A 278 62.77 -8.63 -45.95
N ALA A 279 62.60 -7.63 -45.08
CA ALA A 279 63.42 -6.41 -45.10
C ALA A 279 64.91 -6.71 -44.94
N LYS A 280 65.28 -7.63 -44.03
CA LYS A 280 66.67 -8.09 -43.88
C LYS A 280 67.22 -8.75 -45.14
N ARG A 281 66.42 -9.59 -45.83
CA ARG A 281 66.84 -10.22 -47.09
C ARG A 281 67.04 -9.20 -48.20
N MET A 282 66.15 -8.22 -48.32
CA MET A 282 66.27 -7.16 -49.32
C MET A 282 67.54 -6.32 -49.11
N LEU A 283 67.88 -5.99 -47.86
CA LEU A 283 69.11 -5.26 -47.53
C LEU A 283 70.39 -6.06 -47.78
N ALA A 284 70.34 -7.39 -47.72
CA ALA A 284 71.49 -8.26 -47.99
C ALA A 284 71.73 -8.53 -49.49
N GLN A 285 70.81 -8.11 -50.36
CA GLN A 285 70.92 -8.24 -51.83
C GLN A 285 71.38 -6.94 -52.51
N VAL A 286 71.69 -5.90 -51.73
CA VAL A 286 72.32 -4.64 -52.15
C VAL A 286 73.78 -4.66 -51.76
#